data_AF-A0A529NZ27-F1
#
_entry.id   AF-A0A529NZ27-F1
#
_cell.length_a   1.000
_cell.length_b   1.000
_cell.length_c   1.000
_cell.angle_alpha   90.00
_cell.angle_beta   90.00
_cell.angle_gamma   90.00
#
_symmetry.space_group_name_H-M   'P 1'
#
loop_
_entity.id
_entity.type
_entity.pdbx_description
1 polymer ?
#
loop_
_entity_poly.entity_id
_entity_poly.type
_entity_poly.pdbx_seq_one_letter_code
_entity_poly.pdbx_strand_id
1 'polypeptide(L)'
;MASIMTNAAALTALQSLNATNKALETTQARISTGYRVATASDNAAYWSIATSMRSDNKALSAVQDALGLGAGKVDTAYTAITDIKDQVDAIKAKLVTARGASQDNQQKIATEIKAIQEQIKSSVTNASYAGSNLLQNDGLA
;
A
#
# COMPACT_ATOMS: atom_id res chain seq x y z
N MET A 1 49.64 47.93 19.92
CA MET A 1 51.03 47.51 20.17
C MET A 1 51.28 46.23 19.38
N ALA A 2 52.05 46.32 18.29
CA ALA A 2 52.48 45.15 17.53
C ALA A 2 53.78 44.63 18.16
N SER A 3 53.72 43.43 18.75
CA SER A 3 54.91 42.67 19.13
C SER A 3 55.47 42.02 17.87
N ILE A 4 56.79 42.06 17.65
CA ILE A 4 57.46 41.38 16.53
C ILE A 4 57.20 39.85 16.57
N MET A 5 56.92 39.32 17.76
CA MET A 5 56.75 37.88 18.00
C MET A 5 55.29 37.42 17.93
N THR A 6 54.31 38.31 18.00
CA THR A 6 52.88 37.96 18.05
C THR A 6 52.02 38.99 17.33
N ASN A 7 51.50 38.61 16.17
CA ASN A 7 50.62 39.43 15.37
C ASN A 7 49.15 39.15 15.72
N ALA A 8 48.60 39.93 16.65
CA ALA A 8 47.21 39.80 17.08
C ALA A 8 46.20 39.98 15.94
N ALA A 9 46.48 40.84 14.95
CA ALA A 9 45.59 41.03 13.80
C ALA A 9 45.54 39.78 12.90
N ALA A 10 46.70 39.13 12.69
CA ALA A 10 46.77 37.87 11.94
C ALA A 10 46.08 36.71 12.68
N LEU A 11 46.17 36.65 14.01
CA LEU A 11 45.46 35.65 14.82
C LEU A 11 43.93 35.84 14.76
N THR A 12 43.44 37.07 14.82
CA THR A 12 42.01 37.38 14.64
C THR A 12 41.54 37.01 13.24
N ALA A 13 42.32 37.32 12.20
CA ALA A 13 42.00 36.93 10.83
C ALA A 13 41.96 35.40 10.66
N LEU A 14 42.91 34.68 11.29
CA LEU A 14 42.94 33.22 11.29
C LEU A 14 41.72 32.62 12.02
N GLN A 15 41.30 33.22 13.13
CA GLN A 15 40.09 32.79 13.85
C GLN A 15 38.83 32.98 13.01
N SER A 16 38.71 34.11 12.31
CA SER A 16 37.62 34.37 11.36
C SER A 16 37.66 33.38 10.18
N LEU A 17 38.84 33.09 9.63
CA LEU A 17 39.01 32.12 8.53
C LEU A 17 38.60 30.70 8.96
N ASN A 18 39.01 30.28 10.15
CA ASN A 18 38.61 28.98 10.71
C ASN A 18 37.09 28.92 10.94
N ALA A 19 36.48 30.01 11.42
CA ALA A 19 35.03 30.09 11.56
C ALA A 19 34.31 30.00 10.20
N THR A 20 34.79 30.68 9.16
CA THR A 20 34.22 30.59 7.82
C THR A 20 34.39 29.22 7.19
N ASN A 21 35.54 28.57 7.37
CA ASN A 21 35.78 27.21 6.86
C ASN A 21 34.84 26.20 7.52
N LYS A 22 34.63 26.30 8.85
CA LYS A 22 33.68 25.45 9.57
C LYS A 22 32.23 25.65 9.12
N ALA A 23 31.84 26.90 8.84
CA ALA A 23 30.52 27.21 8.30
C ALA A 23 30.34 26.67 6.86
N LEU A 24 31.38 26.75 6.03
CA LEU A 24 31.40 26.21 4.69
C LEU A 24 31.27 24.68 4.69
N GLU A 25 32.02 23.99 5.54
CA GLU A 25 31.96 22.52 5.69
C GLU A 25 30.56 22.06 6.11
N THR A 26 29.93 22.76 7.07
CA THR A 26 28.54 22.49 7.48
C THR A 26 27.57 22.67 6.31
N THR A 27 27.77 23.72 5.51
CA THR A 27 26.91 24.01 4.35
C THR A 27 27.08 22.95 3.27
N GLN A 28 28.31 22.53 2.97
CA GLN A 28 28.61 21.46 2.05
C GLN A 28 28.01 20.13 2.51
N ALA A 29 28.10 19.80 3.81
CA ALA A 29 27.49 18.59 4.37
C ALA A 29 25.97 18.60 4.22
N ARG A 30 25.30 19.74 4.42
CA ARG A 30 23.86 19.89 4.19
C ARG A 30 23.48 19.79 2.72
N ILE A 31 24.27 20.36 1.81
CA ILE A 31 24.06 20.24 0.37
C ILE A 31 24.24 18.78 -0.09
N SER A 32 25.26 18.10 0.42
CA SER A 32 25.56 16.72 0.05
C SER A 32 24.51 15.72 0.57
N THR A 33 24.03 15.91 1.79
CA THR A 33 23.04 15.01 2.41
C THR A 33 21.59 15.41 2.11
N GLY A 34 21.35 16.66 1.71
CA GLY A 34 20.02 17.26 1.59
C GLY A 34 19.32 17.51 2.93
N TYR A 35 19.93 17.17 4.08
CA TYR A 35 19.33 17.31 5.40
C TYR A 35 19.95 18.45 6.19
N ARG A 36 19.09 19.24 6.85
CA ARG A 36 19.55 20.26 7.81
C ARG A 36 20.19 19.65 9.06
N VAL A 37 19.73 18.46 9.48
CA VAL A 37 20.21 17.65 10.60
C VAL A 37 20.45 16.24 10.06
N ALA A 38 21.70 15.88 9.78
CA ALA A 38 22.06 14.60 9.16
C ALA A 38 22.40 13.56 10.23
N THR A 39 23.09 13.98 11.29
CA THR A 39 23.58 13.10 12.36
C THR A 39 22.98 13.47 13.72
N ALA A 40 23.04 12.54 14.67
CA ALA A 40 22.64 12.79 16.06
C ALA A 40 23.48 13.90 16.73
N SER A 41 24.72 14.10 16.26
CA SER A 41 25.61 15.16 16.73
C SER A 41 25.15 16.57 16.33
N ASP A 42 24.38 16.70 15.24
CA ASP A 42 23.87 18.01 14.78
C ASP A 42 22.71 18.48 15.68
N ASN A 43 21.79 17.56 16.00
CA ASN A 43 20.72 17.76 16.99
C ASN A 43 20.06 16.42 17.33
N ALA A 44 20.36 15.85 18.49
CA ALA A 44 19.88 14.52 18.85
C ALA A 44 18.34 14.41 18.90
N ALA A 45 17.65 15.45 19.39
CA ALA A 45 16.19 15.43 19.52
C ALA A 45 15.47 15.50 18.17
N TYR A 46 15.89 16.40 17.27
CA TYR A 46 15.30 16.46 15.93
C TYR A 46 15.71 15.25 15.09
N TRP A 47 16.93 14.73 15.27
CA TRP A 47 17.38 13.53 14.58
C TRP A 47 16.60 12.29 15.01
N SER A 48 16.30 12.13 16.30
CA SER A 48 15.51 11.00 16.82
C SER A 48 14.07 11.04 16.34
N ILE A 49 13.43 12.23 16.38
CA ILE A 49 12.07 12.41 15.86
C ILE A 49 12.05 12.14 14.35
N ALA A 50 12.96 12.73 13.58
CA ALA A 50 13.02 12.50 12.13
C ALA A 50 13.29 11.04 11.77
N THR A 51 14.14 10.34 12.54
CA THR A 51 14.41 8.92 12.34
C THR A 51 13.18 8.06 12.65
N SER A 52 12.47 8.35 13.74
CA SER A 52 11.17 7.71 14.04
C SER A 52 10.18 7.94 12.91
N MET A 53 9.98 9.19 12.48
CA MET A 53 9.07 9.52 11.38
C MET A 53 9.44 8.81 10.07
N ARG A 54 10.74 8.69 9.75
CA ARG A 54 11.20 7.92 8.58
C ARG A 54 10.90 6.41 8.73
N SER A 55 11.06 5.86 9.93
CA SER A 55 10.69 4.47 10.23
C SER A 55 9.20 4.26 10.08
N ASP A 56 8.39 5.16 10.65
CA ASP A 56 6.94 5.13 10.57
C ASP A 56 6.47 5.24 9.11
N ASN A 57 7.10 6.10 8.31
CA ASN A 57 6.79 6.21 6.88
C ASN A 57 7.05 4.89 6.13
N LYS A 58 8.13 4.17 6.43
CA LYS A 58 8.38 2.84 5.85
C LYS A 58 7.33 1.82 6.28
N ALA A 59 6.94 1.83 7.55
CA ALA A 59 5.89 0.94 8.05
C ALA A 59 4.54 1.26 7.39
N LEU A 60 4.18 2.54 7.26
CA LEU A 60 2.97 2.99 6.59
C LEU A 60 2.97 2.64 5.10
N SER A 61 4.12 2.71 4.42
CA SER A 61 4.24 2.25 3.02
C SER A 61 3.90 0.76 2.90
N ALA A 62 4.42 -0.09 3.80
CA ALA A 62 4.10 -1.51 3.80
C ALA A 62 2.61 -1.78 4.11
N VAL A 63 2.01 -0.99 5.03
CA VAL A 63 0.57 -1.05 5.29
C VAL A 63 -0.23 -0.63 4.06
N GLN A 64 0.20 0.41 3.34
CA GLN A 64 -0.44 0.88 2.12
C GLN A 64 -0.42 -0.19 1.03
N ASP A 65 0.71 -0.89 0.85
CA ASP A 65 0.82 -2.00 -0.09
C ASP A 65 -0.13 -3.15 0.29
N ALA A 66 -0.21 -3.49 1.58
CA ALA A 66 -1.13 -4.50 2.09
C ALA A 66 -2.60 -4.11 1.89
N LEU A 67 -2.95 -2.83 2.11
CA LEU A 67 -4.28 -2.30 1.83
C LEU A 67 -4.60 -2.31 0.33
N GLY A 68 -3.63 -1.99 -0.53
CA GLY A 68 -3.78 -2.09 -1.98
C GLY A 68 -4.05 -3.51 -2.44
N LEU A 69 -3.35 -4.49 -1.87
CA LEU A 69 -3.63 -5.91 -2.10
C LEU A 69 -5.03 -6.30 -1.60
N GLY A 70 -5.43 -5.82 -0.42
CA GLY A 70 -6.75 -6.03 0.14
C GLY A 70 -7.87 -5.45 -0.71
N ALA A 71 -7.69 -4.23 -1.23
CA ALA A 71 -8.62 -3.59 -2.15
C ALA A 71 -8.80 -4.43 -3.42
N GLY A 72 -7.71 -4.90 -4.04
CA GLY A 72 -7.77 -5.78 -5.21
C GLY A 72 -8.51 -7.11 -4.95
N LYS A 73 -8.37 -7.69 -3.75
CA LYS A 73 -9.16 -8.86 -3.32
C LYS A 73 -10.65 -8.55 -3.26
N VAL A 74 -11.02 -7.42 -2.66
CA VAL A 74 -12.42 -6.99 -2.53
C VAL A 74 -13.03 -6.68 -3.89
N ASP A 75 -12.30 -6.01 -4.78
CA ASP A 75 -12.77 -5.69 -6.13
C ASP A 75 -13.03 -6.95 -6.98
N THR A 76 -12.12 -7.92 -6.89
CA THR A 76 -12.28 -9.23 -7.55
C THR A 76 -13.51 -9.97 -7.03
N ALA A 77 -13.68 -9.99 -5.70
CA ALA A 77 -14.85 -10.58 -5.06
C ALA A 77 -16.15 -9.86 -5.44
N TYR A 78 -16.13 -8.52 -5.50
CA TYR A 78 -17.28 -7.71 -5.88
C TYR A 78 -17.73 -7.98 -7.32
N THR A 79 -16.77 -8.08 -8.24
CA THR A 79 -17.03 -8.42 -9.64
C THR A 79 -17.67 -9.80 -9.75
N ALA A 80 -17.09 -10.80 -9.08
CA ALA A 80 -17.64 -12.15 -9.07
C ALA A 80 -19.04 -12.22 -8.42
N ILE A 81 -19.32 -11.46 -7.36
CA ILE A 81 -20.67 -11.36 -6.77
C ILE A 81 -21.65 -10.74 -7.77
N THR A 82 -21.23 -9.74 -8.52
CA THR A 82 -22.08 -9.10 -9.54
C THR A 82 -22.45 -10.09 -10.63
N ASP A 83 -21.50 -10.89 -11.12
CA ASP A 83 -21.76 -11.94 -12.11
C ASP A 83 -22.70 -13.04 -11.54
N ILE A 84 -22.51 -13.42 -10.28
CA ILE A 84 -23.38 -14.40 -9.60
C ILE A 84 -24.81 -13.86 -9.49
N LYS A 85 -24.97 -12.58 -9.20
CA LYS A 85 -26.30 -11.93 -9.13
C LYS A 85 -27.03 -12.07 -10.46
N ASP A 86 -26.37 -11.80 -11.59
CA ASP A 86 -26.97 -11.90 -12.91
C ASP A 86 -27.34 -13.35 -13.27
N GLN A 87 -26.52 -14.32 -12.85
CA GLN A 87 -26.83 -15.75 -12.97
C GLN A 87 -28.05 -16.17 -12.13
N VAL A 88 -28.20 -15.62 -10.92
CA VAL A 88 -29.38 -15.85 -10.07
C VAL A 88 -30.64 -15.24 -10.68
N ASP A 89 -30.54 -14.06 -11.28
CA ASP A 89 -31.63 -13.43 -12.02
C ASP A 89 -32.05 -14.29 -13.24
N ALA A 90 -31.09 -14.90 -13.94
CA ALA A 90 -31.37 -15.86 -15.01
C ALA A 90 -32.07 -17.14 -14.50
N ILE A 91 -31.67 -17.68 -13.34
CA ILE A 91 -32.37 -18.81 -12.69
C ILE A 91 -33.83 -18.43 -12.39
N LYS A 92 -34.07 -17.23 -11.85
CA LYS A 92 -35.42 -16.74 -11.54
C LYS A 92 -36.28 -16.66 -12.81
N ALA A 93 -35.74 -16.14 -13.91
CA ALA A 93 -36.45 -16.10 -15.19
C ALA A 93 -36.83 -17.51 -15.68
N LYS A 94 -35.90 -18.47 -15.60
CA LYS A 94 -36.16 -19.88 -15.97
C LYS A 94 -37.17 -20.56 -15.05
N LEU A 95 -37.18 -20.23 -13.76
CA LEU A 95 -38.18 -20.75 -12.82
C LEU A 95 -39.59 -20.24 -13.16
N VAL A 96 -39.74 -18.98 -13.58
CA VAL A 96 -41.03 -18.44 -14.00
C VAL A 96 -41.54 -19.14 -15.27
N THR A 97 -40.67 -19.39 -16.26
CA THR A 97 -41.06 -20.13 -17.47
C THR A 97 -41.43 -21.58 -17.17
N ALA A 98 -40.79 -22.22 -16.18
CA ALA A 98 -41.12 -23.59 -15.76
C ALA A 98 -42.54 -23.72 -15.18
N ARG A 99 -43.09 -22.68 -14.54
CA ARG A 99 -44.44 -22.71 -13.95
C ARG A 99 -45.56 -22.84 -15.00
N GLY A 100 -45.31 -22.44 -16.24
CA GLY A 100 -46.27 -22.56 -17.35
C GLY A 100 -46.00 -23.74 -18.29
N ALA A 101 -44.98 -24.56 -18.01
CA ALA A 101 -44.52 -25.62 -18.91
C ALA A 101 -45.05 -27.02 -18.52
N SER A 102 -45.13 -27.92 -19.50
CA SER A 102 -45.42 -29.34 -19.31
C SER A 102 -44.30 -30.07 -18.55
N GLN A 103 -44.59 -31.22 -17.94
CA GLN A 103 -43.70 -31.95 -17.01
C GLN A 103 -42.32 -32.28 -17.61
N ASP A 104 -42.24 -32.64 -18.90
CA ASP A 104 -40.97 -32.86 -19.62
C ASP A 104 -40.12 -31.58 -19.74
N ASN A 105 -40.77 -30.45 -20.00
CA ASN A 105 -40.08 -29.16 -20.11
C ASN A 105 -39.61 -28.65 -18.74
N GLN A 106 -40.32 -28.99 -17.66
CA GLN A 106 -39.87 -28.71 -16.29
C GLN A 106 -38.58 -29.47 -15.95
N GLN A 107 -38.44 -30.73 -16.37
CA GLN A 107 -37.21 -31.50 -16.16
C GLN A 107 -36.01 -30.94 -16.95
N LYS A 108 -36.24 -30.48 -18.19
CA LYS A 108 -35.19 -29.80 -18.98
C LYS A 108 -34.74 -28.50 -18.32
N ILE A 109 -35.68 -27.68 -17.87
CA ILE A 109 -35.37 -26.42 -17.16
C ILE A 109 -34.65 -26.69 -15.84
N ALA A 110 -35.03 -27.73 -15.09
CA ALA A 110 -34.32 -28.10 -13.86
C ALA A 110 -32.85 -28.50 -14.13
N THR A 111 -32.59 -29.19 -15.24
CA THR A 111 -31.21 -29.53 -15.65
C THR A 111 -30.40 -28.29 -16.00
N GLU A 112 -31.02 -27.33 -16.71
CA GLU A 112 -30.38 -26.05 -17.03
C GLU A 112 -30.12 -25.20 -15.78
N ILE A 113 -31.04 -25.19 -14.80
CA ILE A 113 -30.83 -24.50 -13.52
C ILE A 113 -29.66 -25.14 -12.77
N LYS A 114 -29.54 -26.47 -12.77
CA LYS A 114 -28.42 -27.18 -12.16
C LYS A 114 -27.08 -26.80 -12.82
N ALA A 115 -27.05 -26.68 -14.15
CA ALA A 115 -25.86 -26.22 -14.87
C ALA A 115 -25.47 -24.79 -14.47
N ILE A 116 -26.44 -23.87 -14.33
CA ILE A 116 -26.17 -22.50 -13.86
C ILE A 116 -25.67 -22.51 -12.40
N GLN A 117 -26.21 -23.37 -11.54
CA GLN A 117 -25.70 -23.53 -10.17
C GLN A 117 -24.25 -24.04 -10.13
N GLU A 118 -23.88 -24.96 -11.01
CA GLU A 118 -22.50 -25.42 -11.17
C GLU A 118 -21.59 -24.30 -11.70
N GLN A 119 -22.09 -23.48 -12.63
CA GLN A 119 -21.38 -22.30 -13.12
C GLN A 119 -21.14 -21.26 -12.01
N ILE A 120 -22.14 -20.98 -11.16
CA ILE A 120 -22.01 -20.10 -9.99
C ILE A 120 -20.90 -20.62 -9.06
N LYS A 121 -20.88 -21.93 -8.76
CA LYS A 121 -19.82 -22.53 -7.93
C LYS A 121 -18.43 -22.38 -8.55
N SER A 122 -18.33 -22.53 -9.88
CA SER A 122 -17.09 -22.31 -10.62
C SER A 122 -16.64 -20.85 -10.54
N SER A 123 -17.55 -19.89 -10.77
CA SER A 123 -17.25 -18.45 -10.64
C SER A 123 -16.79 -18.06 -9.24
N VAL A 124 -17.44 -18.61 -8.20
CA VAL A 124 -16.99 -18.42 -6.80
C VAL A 124 -15.60 -18.96 -6.59
N THR A 125 -15.26 -20.14 -7.13
CA THR A 125 -13.94 -20.77 -6.96
C THR A 125 -12.85 -20.02 -7.71
N ASN A 126 -13.17 -19.49 -8.89
CA ASN A 126 -12.23 -18.77 -9.75
C ASN A 126 -11.98 -17.32 -9.32
N ALA A 127 -12.78 -16.77 -8.41
CA ALA A 127 -12.61 -15.43 -7.84
C ALA A 127 -11.43 -15.35 -6.84
N SER A 128 -10.27 -15.88 -7.23
CA SER A 128 -9.05 -15.86 -6.43
C SER A 128 -8.18 -14.67 -6.83
N TYR A 129 -7.68 -13.93 -5.83
CA TYR A 129 -6.73 -12.85 -6.02
C TYR A 129 -5.52 -13.03 -5.10
N ALA A 130 -4.33 -13.05 -5.69
CA ALA A 130 -3.08 -13.30 -4.99
C ALA A 130 -3.10 -14.56 -4.09
N GLY A 131 -3.72 -15.64 -4.59
CA GLY A 131 -3.77 -16.95 -3.92
C GLY A 131 -4.78 -17.07 -2.79
N SER A 132 -5.63 -16.05 -2.57
CA SER A 132 -6.68 -16.06 -1.55
C SER A 132 -8.00 -15.64 -2.17
N ASN A 133 -9.07 -16.34 -1.79
CA ASN A 133 -10.41 -16.10 -2.29
C ASN A 133 -11.29 -15.62 -1.11
N LEU A 134 -11.95 -14.49 -1.28
CA LEU A 134 -12.82 -13.92 -0.25
C LEU A 134 -14.23 -14.55 -0.24
N LEU A 135 -14.65 -15.11 -1.38
CA LEU A 135 -15.98 -15.70 -1.57
C LEU A 135 -16.02 -17.18 -1.19
N GLN A 136 -14.88 -17.87 -1.28
CA GLN A 136 -14.69 -19.12 -0.56
C GLN A 136 -14.28 -18.80 0.87
N ASN A 137 -14.88 -19.49 1.83
CA ASN A 137 -14.39 -19.48 3.20
C ASN A 137 -13.04 -20.22 3.23
N ASP A 138 -11.97 -19.56 2.83
CA ASP A 138 -10.67 -19.85 3.40
C ASP A 138 -10.63 -19.13 4.74
N GLY A 139 -11.15 -19.84 5.74
CA GLY A 139 -10.93 -19.50 7.13
C GLY A 139 -9.43 -19.47 7.37
N LEU A 140 -8.86 -18.28 7.34
CA LEU A 140 -7.68 -17.96 8.12
C LEU A 140 -8.09 -18.06 9.60
N ALA A 141 -8.05 -19.29 10.10
CA ALA A 141 -7.61 -19.59 11.46
C ALA A 141 -6.07 -19.71 11.43
#